data_AF-A0A357NBB3-F1
#
_entry.id   AF-A0A357NBB3-F1
#
_cell.length_a   1.000
_cell.length_b   1.000
_cell.length_c   1.000
_cell.angle_alpha   90.00
_cell.angle_beta   90.00
_cell.angle_gamma   90.00
#
_symmetry.space_group_name_H-M   'P 1'
#
loop_
_entity.id
_entity.type
_entity.pdbx_description
1 polymer ?
#
loop_
_entity_poly.entity_id
_entity_poly.type
_entity_poly.pdbx_seq_one_letter_code
_entity_poly.pdbx_strand_id
1 'polypeptide(L)'
;PAQALAITDQGLFSGLAMALRMMTLVLSFLVIITTTQTRDIILTLVEKFKVPYDYAFMFMTALRFVPTFMGEVRQITEAQQARGYAIEGWNPVKRIKAYAPVAVPLVLISLNKAENLAMAMETRGYGGGRRTYLREPKMRKRDYGLTVFLILLTVGSVAARVAGFGAM
;
A
#
# COMPACT_ATOMS: atom_id res chain seq x y z
N PRO A 1 35.17 23.10 -31.11
CA PRO A 1 35.36 21.72 -31.60
C PRO A 1 34.73 20.71 -30.62
N ALA A 2 33.54 20.24 -30.98
CA ALA A 2 32.71 19.34 -30.18
C ALA A 2 33.40 17.98 -30.04
N GLN A 3 33.81 17.62 -28.82
CA GLN A 3 34.24 16.27 -28.50
C GLN A 3 33.00 15.38 -28.54
N ALA A 4 32.81 14.68 -29.65
CA ALA A 4 31.76 13.68 -29.80
C ALA A 4 31.94 12.63 -28.69
N LEU A 5 30.89 12.40 -27.89
CA LEU A 5 30.88 11.34 -26.88
C LEU A 5 31.22 10.01 -27.56
N ALA A 6 32.39 9.46 -27.27
CA ALA A 6 32.76 8.13 -27.73
C ALA A 6 31.89 7.12 -26.98
N ILE A 7 30.99 6.46 -27.71
CA ILE A 7 30.24 5.32 -27.20
C ILE A 7 31.27 4.23 -26.89
N THR A 8 31.55 4.05 -25.60
CA THR A 8 32.47 3.02 -25.12
C THR A 8 31.66 1.76 -24.85
N ASP A 9 32.13 0.59 -25.31
CA ASP A 9 31.42 -0.69 -25.10
C ASP A 9 31.12 -0.94 -23.61
N GLN A 10 32.04 -0.58 -22.71
CA GLN A 10 31.84 -0.61 -21.26
C GLN A 10 30.68 0.28 -20.78
N GLY A 11 30.50 1.45 -21.39
CA GLY A 11 29.39 2.36 -21.09
C GLY A 11 28.03 1.79 -21.53
N LEU A 12 28.00 1.09 -22.66
CA LEU A 12 26.80 0.41 -23.15
C LEU A 12 26.41 -0.76 -22.25
N PHE A 13 27.37 -1.61 -21.85
CA PHE A 13 27.14 -2.71 -20.91
C PHE A 13 26.70 -2.21 -19.52
N SER A 14 27.36 -1.18 -18.99
CA SER A 14 27.01 -0.59 -17.69
C SER A 14 25.63 0.07 -17.71
N GLY A 15 25.30 0.78 -18.79
CA GLY A 15 23.98 1.39 -19.00
C GLY A 15 22.87 0.36 -19.09
N LEU A 16 23.08 -0.72 -19.86
CA LEU A 16 22.14 -1.83 -19.96
C LEU A 16 21.94 -2.54 -18.62
N ALA A 17 23.01 -2.76 -17.87
CA ALA A 17 22.94 -3.35 -16.52
C ALA A 17 22.14 -2.47 -15.54
N MET A 18 22.34 -1.14 -15.57
CA MET A 18 21.56 -0.20 -14.77
C MET A 18 20.08 -0.17 -15.17
N ALA A 19 19.78 -0.20 -16.47
CA ALA A 19 18.41 -0.24 -16.96
C ALA A 19 17.69 -1.53 -16.53
N LEU A 20 18.32 -2.69 -16.69
CA LEU A 20 17.79 -3.98 -16.22
C LEU A 20 17.58 -3.99 -14.70
N ARG A 21 18.48 -3.36 -13.93
CA ARG A 21 18.36 -3.25 -12.47
C ARG A 21 17.13 -2.44 -12.07
N MET A 22 16.93 -1.29 -12.68
CA MET A 22 15.75 -0.45 -12.43
C MET A 22 14.47 -1.17 -12.83
N MET A 23 14.46 -1.84 -14.00
CA MET A 23 13.32 -2.64 -14.45
C MET A 23 12.98 -3.75 -13.46
N THR A 24 13.99 -4.44 -12.93
CA THR A 24 13.79 -5.52 -11.94
C THR A 24 13.20 -4.99 -10.63
N LEU A 25 13.65 -3.82 -10.15
CA LEU A 25 13.10 -3.19 -8.94
C LEU A 25 11.63 -2.81 -9.13
N VAL A 26 11.30 -2.16 -10.26
CA VAL A 26 9.92 -1.75 -10.57
C VAL A 26 9.01 -2.97 -10.71
N LEU A 27 9.42 -4.00 -11.45
CA LEU A 27 8.64 -5.23 -11.62
C LEU A 27 8.42 -5.94 -10.29
N SER A 28 9.45 -6.05 -9.44
CA SER A 28 9.32 -6.68 -8.12
C SER A 28 8.28 -5.95 -7.26
N PHE A 29 8.33 -4.62 -7.25
CA PHE A 29 7.37 -3.81 -6.51
C PHE A 29 5.95 -3.94 -7.06
N LEU A 30 5.79 -3.97 -8.38
CA LEU A 30 4.50 -4.14 -9.04
C LEU A 30 3.87 -5.50 -8.70
N VAL A 31 4.67 -6.58 -8.75
CA VAL A 31 4.23 -7.92 -8.37
C VAL A 31 3.73 -7.94 -6.92
N ILE A 32 4.44 -7.27 -5.99
CA ILE A 32 4.02 -7.17 -4.59
C ILE A 32 2.68 -6.43 -4.47
N ILE A 33 2.52 -5.28 -5.11
CA ILE A 33 1.28 -4.48 -5.04
C ILE A 33 0.08 -5.22 -5.65
N THR A 34 0.27 -5.87 -6.80
CA THR A 34 -0.83 -6.54 -7.52
C THR A 34 -1.23 -7.87 -6.87
N THR A 35 -0.26 -8.62 -6.34
CA THR A 35 -0.52 -9.96 -5.78
C THR A 35 -0.97 -9.89 -4.32
N THR A 36 -0.52 -8.89 -3.57
CA THR A 36 -0.77 -8.81 -2.12
C THR A 36 -2.02 -7.98 -1.84
N GLN A 37 -3.09 -8.63 -1.36
CA GLN A 37 -4.26 -7.90 -0.90
C GLN A 37 -3.92 -7.13 0.39
N THR A 38 -4.31 -5.85 0.46
CA THR A 38 -4.12 -4.99 1.65
C THR A 38 -4.60 -5.65 2.94
N ARG A 39 -5.64 -6.48 2.87
CA ARG A 39 -6.19 -7.22 4.02
C ARG A 39 -5.23 -8.29 4.57
N ASP A 40 -4.46 -8.95 3.71
CA ASP A 40 -3.54 -10.03 4.10
C ASP A 40 -2.24 -9.48 4.70
N ILE A 41 -1.82 -8.28 4.30
CA ILE A 41 -0.69 -7.55 4.91
C ILE A 41 -0.97 -7.29 6.40
N ILE A 42 -2.20 -6.88 6.72
CA ILE A 42 -2.57 -6.52 8.10
C ILE A 42 -2.69 -7.76 8.98
N LEU A 43 -3.34 -8.82 8.48
CA LEU A 43 -3.48 -10.07 9.22
C LEU A 43 -2.11 -10.68 9.56
N THR A 44 -1.19 -10.68 8.59
CA THR A 44 0.18 -11.16 8.81
C THR A 44 0.98 -10.25 9.73
N LEU A 45 0.77 -8.93 9.68
CA LEU A 45 1.41 -7.99 10.60
C LEU A 45 0.99 -8.29 12.04
N VAL A 46 -0.29 -8.58 12.28
CA VAL A 46 -0.85 -8.80 13.61
C VAL A 46 -0.42 -10.16 14.18
N GLU A 47 -0.48 -11.20 13.35
CA GLU A 47 -0.15 -12.56 13.77
C GLU A 47 1.35 -12.77 13.95
N LYS A 48 2.19 -12.10 13.14
CA LYS A 48 3.66 -12.22 13.26
C LYS A 48 4.29 -11.20 14.22
N PHE A 49 3.80 -9.96 14.30
CA PHE A 49 4.35 -8.95 15.23
C PHE A 49 3.74 -8.98 16.64
N LYS A 50 2.80 -9.88 16.94
CA LYS A 50 2.15 -10.03 18.27
C LYS A 50 1.57 -8.71 18.80
N VAL A 51 1.01 -7.89 17.91
CA VAL A 51 0.34 -6.65 18.29
C VAL A 51 -1.00 -7.00 18.97
N PRO A 52 -1.41 -6.29 20.06
CA PRO A 52 -2.72 -6.51 20.66
C PRO A 52 -3.85 -6.40 19.63
N TYR A 53 -4.86 -7.26 19.77
CA TYR A 53 -5.93 -7.43 18.79
C TYR A 53 -6.70 -6.14 18.50
N ASP A 54 -6.83 -5.23 19.46
CA ASP A 54 -7.58 -4.00 19.26
C ASP A 54 -6.87 -3.06 18.27
N TYR A 55 -5.54 -2.94 18.33
CA TYR A 55 -4.79 -2.17 17.35
C TYR A 55 -4.84 -2.78 15.96
N ALA A 56 -4.75 -4.12 15.89
CA ALA A 56 -4.93 -4.90 14.66
C ALA A 56 -6.27 -4.60 13.98
N PHE A 57 -7.33 -4.64 14.80
CA PHE A 57 -8.70 -4.41 14.37
C PHE A 57 -8.91 -2.96 13.93
N MET A 58 -8.38 -1.99 14.68
CA MET A 58 -8.42 -0.56 14.28
C MET A 58 -7.74 -0.34 12.94
N PHE A 59 -6.54 -0.89 12.73
CA PHE A 59 -5.80 -0.73 11.48
C PHE A 59 -6.51 -1.40 10.29
N MET A 60 -7.04 -2.61 10.48
CA MET A 60 -7.84 -3.31 9.47
C MET A 60 -9.09 -2.53 9.08
N THR A 61 -9.78 -1.99 10.07
CA THR A 61 -11.00 -1.20 9.88
C THR A 61 -10.70 0.11 9.15
N ALA A 62 -9.61 0.80 9.53
CA ALA A 62 -9.16 2.01 8.85
C ALA A 62 -8.88 1.76 7.37
N LEU A 63 -8.08 0.74 7.04
CA LEU A 63 -7.75 0.40 5.65
C LEU A 63 -8.97 -0.06 4.84
N ARG A 64 -9.94 -0.72 5.48
CA ARG A 64 -11.23 -1.05 4.85
C ARG A 64 -12.06 0.20 4.52
N PHE A 65 -12.00 1.24 5.36
CA PHE A 65 -12.78 2.47 5.16
C PHE A 65 -12.15 3.45 4.17
N VAL A 66 -10.85 3.37 3.90
CA VAL A 66 -10.18 4.20 2.87
C VAL A 66 -10.94 4.23 1.54
N PRO A 67 -11.24 3.10 0.87
CA PRO A 67 -11.96 3.14 -0.41
C PRO A 67 -13.38 3.71 -0.27
N THR A 68 -14.05 3.48 0.85
CA THR A 68 -15.39 4.05 1.12
C THR A 68 -15.31 5.57 1.26
N PHE A 69 -14.35 6.09 2.03
CA PHE A 69 -14.14 7.52 2.17
C PHE A 69 -13.72 8.20 0.86
N MET A 70 -12.95 7.52 0.00
CA MET A 70 -12.65 8.05 -1.33
C MET A 70 -13.93 8.23 -2.17
N GLY A 71 -14.87 7.28 -2.09
CA GLY A 71 -16.19 7.41 -2.73
C GLY A 71 -17.01 8.57 -2.17
N GLU A 72 -17.03 8.73 -0.85
CA GLU A 72 -17.74 9.84 -0.17
C GLU A 72 -17.14 11.21 -0.52
N VAL A 73 -15.81 11.33 -0.51
CA VAL A 73 -15.10 12.55 -0.94
C VAL A 73 -15.50 12.92 -2.35
N ARG A 74 -15.54 11.94 -3.26
CA ARG A 74 -15.96 12.16 -4.65
C ARG A 74 -17.41 12.64 -4.72
N GLN A 75 -18.33 11.97 -4.04
CA GLN A 75 -19.75 12.33 -4.03
C GLN A 75 -19.99 13.73 -3.45
N ILE A 76 -19.32 14.07 -2.33
CA ILE A 76 -19.40 15.41 -1.74
C ILE A 76 -18.80 16.44 -2.68
N THR A 77 -17.67 16.15 -3.32
CA THR A 77 -17.04 17.06 -4.27
C THR A 77 -17.95 17.36 -5.45
N GLU A 78 -18.56 16.33 -6.06
CA GLU A 78 -19.52 16.47 -7.16
C GLU A 78 -20.76 17.28 -6.71
N ALA A 79 -21.27 17.05 -5.50
CA ALA A 79 -22.40 17.80 -4.95
C ALA A 79 -22.06 19.28 -4.68
N GLN A 80 -20.84 19.58 -4.21
CA GLN A 80 -20.40 20.97 -4.00
C GLN A 80 -20.15 21.68 -5.34
N GLN A 81 -19.61 20.98 -6.33
CA GLN A 81 -19.48 21.50 -7.70
C GLN A 81 -20.85 21.85 -8.30
N ALA A 82 -21.87 21.00 -8.10
CA ALA A 82 -23.24 21.30 -8.52
C ALA A 82 -23.85 22.54 -7.82
N ARG A 83 -23.39 22.86 -6.61
CA ARG A 83 -23.76 24.08 -5.87
C ARG A 83 -22.93 25.31 -6.29
N GLY A 84 -22.09 25.20 -7.30
CA GLY A 84 -21.26 26.29 -7.82
C GLY A 84 -19.92 26.48 -7.09
N TYR A 85 -19.53 25.57 -6.20
CA TYR A 85 -18.21 25.62 -5.58
C TYR A 85 -17.15 25.03 -6.51
N ALA A 86 -16.36 25.89 -7.15
CA ALA A 86 -15.18 25.48 -7.91
C ALA A 86 -13.99 25.27 -6.97
N ILE A 87 -13.46 24.05 -6.90
CA ILE A 87 -12.18 23.71 -6.22
C ILE A 87 -11.01 24.00 -7.16
N GLU A 88 -11.12 25.05 -7.98
CA GLU A 88 -10.17 25.38 -9.03
C GLU A 88 -9.66 26.81 -8.83
N GLY A 89 -8.34 26.95 -8.84
CA GLY A 89 -7.66 28.22 -8.64
C GLY A 89 -6.18 28.04 -8.36
N TRP A 90 -5.35 28.95 -8.88
CA TRP A 90 -3.89 28.90 -8.77
C TRP A 90 -3.36 29.26 -7.38
N ASN A 91 -4.19 29.92 -6.54
CA ASN A 91 -3.78 30.36 -5.21
C ASN A 91 -3.92 29.22 -4.17
N PRO A 92 -2.81 28.72 -3.58
CA PRO A 92 -2.85 27.61 -2.62
C PRO A 92 -3.68 27.93 -1.37
N VAL A 93 -3.69 29.19 -0.91
CA VAL A 93 -4.47 29.60 0.28
C VAL A 93 -5.97 29.54 0.00
N LYS A 94 -6.39 29.97 -1.19
CA LYS A 94 -7.80 29.89 -1.63
C LYS A 94 -8.23 28.43 -1.84
N ARG A 95 -7.31 27.59 -2.32
CA ARG A 95 -7.54 26.15 -2.52
C ARG A 95 -7.78 25.40 -1.21
N ILE A 96 -7.00 25.69 -0.16
CA ILE A 96 -7.21 25.10 1.18
C ILE A 96 -8.59 25.49 1.72
N LYS A 97 -8.98 26.77 1.62
CA LYS A 97 -10.32 27.23 2.03
C LYS A 97 -11.44 26.57 1.21
N ALA A 98 -11.19 26.28 -0.08
CA ALA A 98 -12.16 25.62 -0.96
C ALA A 98 -12.40 24.14 -0.62
N TYR A 99 -11.54 23.50 0.16
CA TYR A 99 -11.77 22.13 0.67
C TYR A 99 -12.64 22.08 1.94
N ALA A 100 -12.82 23.21 2.66
CA ALA A 100 -13.62 23.24 3.88
C ALA A 100 -15.08 22.74 3.68
N PRO A 101 -15.79 23.10 2.59
CA PRO A 101 -17.15 22.60 2.32
C PRO A 101 -17.22 21.09 2.04
N VAL A 102 -16.09 20.45 1.71
CA VAL A 102 -16.00 18.98 1.53
C VAL A 102 -15.61 18.31 2.85
N ALA A 103 -14.70 18.91 3.61
CA ALA A 103 -14.21 18.38 4.86
C ALA A 103 -15.29 18.31 5.95
N VAL A 104 -16.10 19.35 6.12
CA VAL A 104 -17.13 19.39 7.19
C VAL A 104 -18.16 18.26 7.02
N PRO A 105 -18.80 18.06 5.85
CA PRO A 105 -19.72 16.93 5.65
C PRO A 105 -19.04 15.57 5.83
N LEU A 106 -17.81 15.42 5.35
CA LEU A 106 -17.07 14.16 5.47
C LEU A 106 -16.84 13.78 6.94
N VAL A 107 -16.47 14.75 7.78
CA VAL A 107 -16.28 14.53 9.22
C VAL A 107 -17.59 14.07 9.87
N LEU A 108 -18.71 14.74 9.57
CA LEU A 108 -20.02 14.36 10.12
C LEU A 108 -20.46 12.95 9.69
N ILE A 109 -20.24 12.59 8.43
CA ILE A 109 -20.53 11.23 7.92
C ILE A 109 -19.63 10.20 8.60
N SER A 110 -18.34 10.51 8.76
CA SER A 110 -17.38 9.62 9.41
C SER A 110 -17.72 9.36 10.88
N LEU A 111 -18.17 10.39 11.61
CA LEU A 111 -18.57 10.28 13.01
C LEU A 111 -19.80 9.39 13.17
N ASN A 112 -20.86 9.64 12.39
CA ASN A 112 -22.05 8.77 12.36
C ASN A 112 -21.68 7.33 12.02
N LYS A 113 -20.74 7.11 11.09
CA LYS A 113 -20.30 5.76 10.72
C LYS A 113 -19.54 5.08 11.84
N ALA A 114 -18.71 5.82 12.59
CA ALA A 114 -18.01 5.30 13.76
C ALA A 114 -19.00 4.90 14.87
N GLU A 115 -20.00 5.73 15.16
CA GLU A 115 -21.06 5.43 16.13
C GLU A 115 -21.88 4.20 15.74
N ASN A 116 -22.31 4.12 14.47
CA ASN A 116 -23.02 2.96 13.95
C ASN A 116 -22.17 1.68 14.02
N LEU A 117 -20.87 1.78 13.73
CA LEU A 117 -19.96 0.65 13.86
C LEU A 117 -19.81 0.21 15.32
N ALA A 118 -19.65 1.16 16.25
CA ALA A 118 -19.54 0.88 17.68
C ALA A 118 -20.81 0.18 18.20
N MET A 119 -21.99 0.72 17.91
CA MET A 119 -23.26 0.11 18.28
C MET A 119 -23.43 -1.29 17.67
N ALA A 120 -23.07 -1.47 16.39
CA ALA A 120 -23.09 -2.78 15.73
C ALA A 120 -22.08 -3.77 16.32
N MET A 121 -21.00 -3.29 16.93
CA MET A 121 -20.02 -4.12 17.63
C MET A 121 -20.50 -4.52 19.02
N GLU A 122 -21.08 -3.58 19.78
CA GLU A 122 -21.66 -3.82 21.10
C GLU A 122 -22.82 -4.81 21.03
N THR A 123 -23.74 -4.64 20.08
CA THR A 123 -24.85 -5.58 19.85
C THR A 123 -24.40 -6.99 19.48
N ARG A 124 -23.20 -7.14 18.92
CA ARG A 124 -22.57 -8.44 18.61
C ARG A 124 -21.70 -8.98 19.74
N GLY A 125 -21.68 -8.34 20.91
CA GLY A 125 -20.89 -8.77 22.07
C GLY A 125 -19.39 -8.55 21.90
N TYR A 126 -18.96 -7.56 21.11
CA TYR A 126 -17.54 -7.17 21.03
C TYR A 126 -17.03 -6.77 22.42
N GLY A 127 -15.91 -7.36 22.87
CA GLY A 127 -15.33 -7.11 24.21
C GLY A 127 -15.82 -8.03 25.32
N GLY A 128 -16.80 -8.90 25.08
CA GLY A 128 -17.41 -9.75 26.11
C GLY A 128 -16.71 -11.08 26.43
N GLY A 129 -15.54 -11.40 25.85
CA GLY A 129 -14.87 -12.68 26.12
C GLY A 129 -13.67 -13.01 25.22
N ARG A 130 -13.17 -14.25 25.33
CA ARG A 130 -12.00 -14.75 24.59
C ARG A 130 -12.34 -14.93 23.11
N ARG A 131 -11.69 -14.13 22.24
CA ARG A 131 -11.87 -14.13 20.78
C ARG A 131 -11.37 -15.42 20.13
N THR A 132 -12.12 -15.92 19.15
CA THR A 132 -11.70 -16.96 18.20
C THR A 132 -11.52 -16.37 16.80
N TYR A 133 -10.55 -16.87 16.03
CA TYR A 133 -10.19 -16.36 14.71
C TYR A 133 -10.80 -17.25 13.62
N LEU A 134 -11.60 -16.67 12.71
CA LEU A 134 -12.23 -17.42 11.62
C LEU A 134 -11.22 -17.84 10.53
N ARG A 135 -10.12 -17.11 10.37
CA ARG A 135 -9.13 -17.36 9.32
C ARG A 135 -7.73 -17.14 9.87
N GLU A 136 -7.02 -18.23 10.08
CA GLU A 136 -5.59 -18.25 10.38
C GLU A 136 -4.83 -18.30 9.04
N PRO A 137 -4.01 -17.31 8.68
CA PRO A 137 -3.07 -17.39 7.56
C PRO A 137 -2.07 -18.54 7.76
N LYS A 138 -2.46 -19.74 7.31
CA LYS A 138 -1.58 -20.91 7.22
C LYS A 138 -0.80 -20.86 5.92
N MET A 139 0.53 -20.85 6.02
CA MET A 139 1.41 -21.02 4.86
C MET A 139 1.13 -22.37 4.19
N ARG A 140 0.80 -22.34 2.90
CA ARG A 140 0.61 -23.56 2.12
C ARG A 140 1.97 -24.15 1.76
N LYS A 141 2.01 -25.46 1.48
CA LYS A 141 3.25 -26.15 1.04
C LYS A 141 3.89 -25.51 -0.20
N ARG A 142 3.08 -24.87 -1.06
CA ARG A 142 3.56 -24.09 -2.22
C ARG A 142 4.33 -22.83 -1.83
N ASP A 143 3.93 -22.17 -0.74
CA ASP A 143 4.56 -20.96 -0.24
C ASP A 143 5.96 -21.27 0.31
N TYR A 144 6.12 -22.43 0.96
CA TYR A 144 7.43 -22.94 1.37
C TYR A 144 8.34 -23.23 0.18
N GLY A 145 7.82 -23.89 -0.87
CA GLY A 145 8.58 -24.17 -2.09
C GLY A 145 9.06 -22.89 -2.79
N LEU A 146 8.18 -21.89 -2.92
CA LEU A 146 8.54 -20.58 -3.48
C LEU A 146 9.56 -19.83 -2.62
N THR A 147 9.42 -19.89 -1.29
CA THR A 147 10.36 -19.23 -0.37
C THR A 147 11.77 -19.83 -0.50
N VAL A 148 11.88 -21.15 -0.53
CA VAL A 148 13.17 -21.85 -0.71
C VAL A 148 13.77 -21.52 -2.08
N PHE A 149 12.96 -21.53 -3.14
CA PHE A 149 13.42 -21.16 -4.49
C PHE A 149 13.94 -19.72 -4.55
N LEU A 150 13.25 -18.75 -3.94
CA LEU A 150 13.69 -17.35 -3.88
C LEU A 150 14.98 -17.18 -3.07
N ILE A 151 15.14 -17.91 -1.96
CA ILE A 151 16.37 -17.91 -1.16
C ILE A 151 17.54 -18.46 -1.98
N LEU A 152 17.35 -19.56 -2.70
CA LEU A 152 18.38 -20.14 -3.57
C LEU A 152 18.77 -19.17 -4.69
N LEU A 153 17.80 -18.48 -5.29
CA LEU A 153 18.04 -17.50 -6.35
C LEU A 153 18.81 -16.29 -5.82
N THR A 154 18.44 -15.77 -4.64
CA THR A 154 19.17 -14.66 -4.00
C THR A 154 20.58 -15.05 -3.60
N VAL A 155 20.77 -16.19 -2.94
CA VAL A 155 22.11 -16.71 -2.59
C VAL A 155 22.94 -16.96 -3.85
N GLY A 156 22.35 -17.54 -4.90
CA GLY A 156 23.00 -17.75 -6.19
C GLY A 156 23.45 -16.43 -6.85
N SER A 157 22.59 -15.41 -6.83
CA SER A 157 22.94 -14.08 -7.38
C SER A 157 24.03 -13.37 -6.58
N VAL A 158 24.03 -13.50 -5.25
CA VAL A 158 25.06 -12.92 -4.37
C VAL A 158 26.38 -13.68 -4.56
N ALA A 159 26.34 -15.00 -4.65
CA ALA A 159 27.50 -15.83 -4.94
C ALA A 159 28.10 -15.50 -6.32
N ALA A 160 27.27 -15.32 -7.35
CA ALA A 160 27.71 -14.88 -8.67
C ALA A 160 28.32 -13.45 -8.64
N ARG A 161 27.75 -12.55 -7.83
CA ARG A 161 28.30 -11.21 -7.58
C ARG A 161 29.67 -11.26 -6.89
N VAL A 162 29.85 -12.14 -5.90
CA VAL A 162 31.09 -12.31 -5.13
C VAL A 162 32.15 -13.08 -5.94
N ALA A 163 31.74 -14.02 -6.80
CA ALA A 163 32.60 -14.75 -7.72
C ALA A 163 33.10 -13.92 -8.92
N GLY A 164 32.84 -12.60 -8.93
CA GLY A 164 33.45 -11.67 -9.89
C GLY A 164 32.64 -11.39 -11.16
N PHE A 165 31.42 -11.91 -11.32
CA PHE A 165 30.57 -11.62 -12.48
C PHE A 165 29.84 -10.25 -12.43
N GLY A 166 30.33 -9.30 -11.62
CA GLY A 166 29.69 -7.99 -11.45
C GLY A 166 30.62 -6.83 -11.11
N ALA A 167 31.93 -7.01 -11.31
CA ALA A 167 32.94 -5.96 -11.21
C ALA A 167 33.80 -5.94 -12.49
N MET A 168 33.15 -5.73 -13.63
CA MET A 168 33.78 -5.26 -14.87
C MET A 168 32.79 -4.34 -15.59
#